data_AF-A0AAU5J485-F1
#
_entry.id   AF-A0AAU5J485-F1
#
_cell.length_a   1.000
_cell.length_b   1.000
_cell.length_c   1.000
_cell.angle_alpha   90.00
_cell.angle_beta   90.00
_cell.angle_gamma   90.00
#
_symmetry.space_group_name_H-M   'P 1'
#
loop_
_entity.id
_entity.type
_entity.pdbx_description
1 polymer ?
#
loop_
_entity_poly.entity_id
_entity_poly.type
_entity_poly.pdbx_seq_one_letter_code
_entity_poly.pdbx_strand_id
1 'polypeptide(L)' 'MIDLYGLTAEGTTFENFCGGNLNGEHESCVEVGAISGSGTAFAVRDNKPEGAGLELRFTEAELNDFALGWVKKQGLPL' A
#
# COMPACT_ATOMS: atom_id res chain seq x y z
N MET A 1 -1.26 13.76 16.62
CA MET A 1 -1.08 12.43 16.01
C MET A 1 -2.45 11.99 15.53
N ILE A 2 -2.61 11.75 14.23
CA ILE A 2 -3.88 11.30 13.66
C ILE A 2 -4.03 9.79 13.96
N ASP A 3 -5.22 9.37 14.36
CA ASP A 3 -5.53 7.94 14.44
C ASP A 3 -5.85 7.44 13.03
N LEU A 4 -4.87 6.80 12.39
CA LEU A 4 -5.01 6.32 11.02
C LEU A 4 -6.01 5.16 10.91
N TYR A 5 -6.19 4.37 11.97
CA TYR A 5 -7.16 3.26 11.98
C TYR A 5 -8.59 3.74 12.27
N GLY A 6 -8.75 4.95 12.80
CA GLY A 6 -10.04 5.64 12.85
C GLY A 6 -10.58 6.09 11.48
N LEU A 7 -9.75 6.03 10.42
CA LEU A 7 -10.16 6.38 9.06
C LEU A 7 -10.68 5.13 8.33
N THR A 8 -11.82 5.28 7.64
CA THR A 8 -12.35 4.21 6.78
C THR A 8 -11.55 4.09 5.49
N ALA A 9 -11.07 2.89 5.18
CA ALA A 9 -10.48 2.58 3.88
C ALA A 9 -11.52 2.03 2.89
N GLU A 10 -12.79 1.92 3.29
CA GLU A 10 -13.86 1.45 2.41
C GLU A 10 -14.00 2.38 1.19
N GLY A 11 -14.11 1.80 0.00
CA GLY A 11 -14.16 2.55 -1.26
C GLY A 11 -12.82 3.17 -1.69
N THR A 12 -11.72 2.91 -0.99
CA THR A 12 -10.39 3.30 -1.45
C THR A 12 -10.08 2.60 -2.77
N THR A 13 -9.63 3.38 -3.76
CA THR A 13 -9.10 2.83 -5.01
C THR A 13 -7.65 2.47 -4.78
N PHE A 14 -7.32 1.20 -5.01
CA PHE A 14 -5.97 0.66 -4.83
C PHE A 14 -5.25 0.54 -6.17
N GLU A 15 -4.00 0.97 -6.20
CA GLU A 15 -3.07 0.75 -7.30
C GLU A 15 -2.22 -0.48 -7.02
N ASN A 16 -2.00 -1.31 -8.05
CA ASN A 16 -1.31 -2.58 -7.96
C ASN A 16 0.17 -2.47 -8.35
N PHE A 17 1.04 -3.01 -7.50
CA PHE A 17 2.47 -3.16 -7.72
C PHE A 17 2.82 -4.66 -7.67
N CYS A 18 2.86 -5.27 -8.84
CA CYS A 18 3.20 -6.68 -9.04
C CYS A 18 4.65 -6.80 -9.53
N GLY A 19 5.44 -7.71 -8.94
CA GLY A 19 6.86 -7.87 -9.26
C GLY A 19 7.21 -9.17 -10.00
N GLY A 20 6.25 -10.08 -10.14
CA GLY A 20 6.40 -11.41 -10.69
C GLY A 20 5.77 -11.58 -12.07
N ASN A 21 5.52 -12.83 -12.42
CA ASN A 21 5.06 -13.22 -13.74
C ASN A 21 3.52 -13.12 -13.78
N LEU A 22 3.02 -12.00 -14.32
CA LEU A 22 1.60 -11.57 -14.39
C LEU A 22 0.60 -12.57 -14.99
N ASN A 23 1.04 -13.76 -15.40
CA ASN A 23 0.24 -14.81 -16.02
C ASN A 23 -0.09 -15.98 -15.07
N GLY A 24 0.28 -15.91 -13.78
CA GLY A 24 -0.03 -16.94 -12.80
C GLY A 24 -1.12 -16.52 -11.81
N GLU A 25 -2.18 -17.32 -11.66
CA GLU A 25 -3.30 -17.05 -10.73
C GLU A 25 -2.90 -16.96 -9.24
N HIS A 26 -1.66 -17.31 -8.91
CA HIS A 26 -1.15 -17.36 -7.53
C HIS A 26 -0.28 -16.18 -7.13
N GLU A 27 0.01 -15.22 -8.01
CA GLU A 27 0.86 -14.07 -7.64
C GLU A 27 0.16 -13.10 -6.69
N SER A 28 0.84 -12.75 -5.59
CA SER A 28 0.43 -11.68 -4.68
C SER A 28 1.11 -10.38 -5.10
N CYS A 29 0.31 -9.34 -5.32
CA CYS A 29 0.79 -7.98 -5.58
C CYS A 29 0.61 -7.12 -4.34
N VAL A 30 1.46 -6.11 -4.18
CA VAL A 30 1.24 -5.08 -3.17
C VAL A 30 0.26 -4.07 -3.74
N GLU A 31 -0.77 -3.72 -2.98
CA GLU A 31 -1.76 -2.71 -3.31
C GLU A 31 -1.64 -1.51 -2.38
N VAL A 32 -1.62 -0.31 -2.95
CA VAL A 32 -1.54 0.95 -2.20
C VAL A 32 -2.69 1.86 -2.62
N GLY A 33 -3.39 2.46 -1.65
CA GLY A 33 -4.49 3.37 -1.93
C GLY A 33 -4.52 4.55 -0.97
N ALA A 34 -4.83 5.74 -1.49
CA ALA A 34 -5.02 6.93 -0.67
C ALA A 34 -6.38 6.87 0.03
N ILE A 35 -6.39 7.04 1.35
CA ILE A 35 -7.62 6.99 2.15
C ILE A 35 -8.38 8.29 1.98
N SER A 36 -9.60 8.17 1.45
CA SER A 36 -10.52 9.27 1.20
C SER A 36 -10.68 10.19 2.42
N GLY A 37 -10.63 11.49 2.20
CA GLY A 37 -10.86 12.51 3.23
C GLY A 37 -9.67 12.83 4.15
N SER A 38 -8.54 12.10 4.04
CA SER A 38 -7.36 12.35 4.88
C SER A 38 -6.23 13.12 4.16
N GLY A 39 -6.20 13.10 2.82
CA GLY A 39 -5.19 13.72 1.96
C GLY A 39 -3.74 13.23 2.16
N THR A 40 -3.46 12.53 3.26
CA THR A 40 -2.11 12.24 3.78
C THR A 40 -2.04 10.86 4.46
N ALA A 41 -3.11 10.07 4.44
CA ALA A 41 -3.12 8.69 4.92
C ALA A 41 -3.36 7.71 3.78
N PHE A 42 -2.67 6.58 3.87
CA PHE A 42 -2.64 5.53 2.86
C PHE A 42 -2.94 4.18 3.51
N ALA A 43 -3.63 3.33 2.76
CA ALA A 43 -3.84 1.93 3.07
C ALA A 43 -2.94 1.06 2.20
N VAL A 44 -2.34 0.02 2.79
CA VAL A 44 -1.51 -0.96 2.08
C VAL A 44 -2.00 -2.37 2.38
N ARG A 45 -2.18 -3.18 1.34
CA ARG A 45 -2.58 -4.60 1.45
C ARG A 45 -1.95 -5.42 0.33
N ASP A 46 -2.25 -6.72 0.29
CA ASP A 46 -2.08 -7.50 -0.91
C ASP A 46 -3.37 -7.54 -1.75
N ASN A 47 -3.28 -8.02 -2.99
CA ASN A 47 -4.41 -8.16 -3.89
C ASN A 47 -5.27 -9.42 -3.64
N LYS A 48 -5.06 -10.14 -2.52
CA LYS A 48 -5.80 -11.35 -2.21
C LYS A 48 -7.06 -11.03 -1.39
N PRO A 49 -8.15 -11.78 -1.57
CA PRO A 49 -9.38 -11.58 -0.79
C PRO A 49 -9.14 -11.66 0.73
N GLU A 50 -8.18 -12.46 1.17
CA GLU A 50 -7.80 -12.64 2.57
C GLU A 50 -7.22 -11.36 3.21
N GLY A 51 -6.62 -10.47 2.41
CA GLY A 51 -6.08 -9.19 2.86
C GLY A 51 -7.13 -8.07 2.94
N ALA A 52 -8.34 -8.26 2.39
CA ALA A 52 -9.38 -7.25 2.36
C ALA A 52 -9.91 -6.93 3.77
N GLY A 53 -9.98 -5.65 4.12
CA GLY A 53 -10.40 -5.18 5.45
C GLY A 53 -9.33 -5.29 6.53
N LEU A 54 -8.13 -5.78 6.19
CA LEU A 54 -6.97 -5.92 7.10
C LEU A 54 -5.81 -5.02 6.68
N GLU A 55 -6.09 -3.94 5.94
CA GLU A 55 -5.02 -3.16 5.34
C GLU A 55 -4.22 -2.43 6.43
N LEU A 56 -2.91 -2.34 6.23
CA LEU A 56 -2.02 -1.53 7.06
C LEU A 56 -2.29 -0.05 6.77
N ARG A 57 -2.01 0.83 7.74
CA ARG A 57 -2.22 2.27 7.61
C ARG A 57 -0.90 3.01 7.80
N PHE A 58 -0.63 3.96 6.91
CA PHE A 58 0.57 4.80 6.97
C PHE A 58 0.23 6.24 6.63
N THR A 59 1.01 7.18 7.17
CA THR A 59 1.07 8.53 6.64
C THR A 59 1.86 8.56 5.33
N GLU A 60 1.67 9.62 4.55
CA GLU A 60 2.48 9.91 3.35
C GLU A 60 3.98 9.90 3.67
N ALA A 61 4.38 10.54 4.77
CA ALA A 61 5.78 10.65 5.16
C ALA A 61 6.42 9.29 5.49
N GLU A 62 5.70 8.43 6.21
CA GLU A 62 6.16 7.07 6.54
C GLU A 62 6.27 6.20 5.30
N LEU A 63 5.29 6.28 4.40
CA LEU A 63 5.29 5.46 3.18
C LEU A 63 6.38 5.89 2.20
N ASN A 64 6.64 7.20 2.09
CA ASN A 64 7.73 7.75 1.29
C ASN A 64 9.10 7.39 1.85
N ASP A 65 9.30 7.46 3.17
CA ASP A 65 10.54 7.03 3.81
C ASP A 65 10.81 5.54 3.57
N PHE A 66 9.77 4.70 3.71
CA PHE A 66 9.85 3.28 3.38
C PHE A 66 10.23 3.07 1.90
N ALA A 67 9.54 3.71 0.96
CA ALA A 67 9.76 3.50 -0.47
C ALA A 67 11.19 3.88 -0.88
N LEU A 68 11.64 5.08 -0.52
CA LEU A 68 13.00 5.55 -0.82
C LEU A 68 14.07 4.70 -0.12
N GLY A 69 13.84 4.36 1.15
CA GLY A 69 14.72 3.51 1.93
C GLY A 69 14.85 2.10 1.35
N TRP A 70 13.73 1.53 0.89
CA TRP A 70 13.69 0.21 0.26
C TRP A 70 14.45 0.19 -1.07
N VAL A 71 14.15 1.13 -1.97
CA VAL A 71 14.84 1.27 -3.26
C VAL A 71 16.36 1.37 -3.06
N LYS A 72 16.79 2.28 -2.16
CA LYS A 72 18.21 2.45 -1.83
C LYS A 72 18.83 1.17 -1.27
N LYS A 73 18.15 0.48 -0.36
CA LYS A 73 18.63 -0.76 0.27
C LYS A 73 18.84 -1.88 -0.75
N GLN A 74 17.98 -1.98 -1.75
CA GLN A 74 18.06 -2.99 -2.81
C GLN A 74 19.01 -2.60 -3.95
N GLY A 75 19.55 -1.37 -3.94
CA GLY A 75 20.37 -0.86 -5.04
C GLY A 75 19.59 -0.68 -6.35
N LEU A 76 18.29 -0.46 -6.26
CA LEU A 76 17.42 -0.22 -7.41
C LEU A 76 17.55 1.23 -7.88
N PRO A 77 17.37 1.50 -9.19
CA PRO A 77 17.32 2.87 -9.70
C PRO A 77 16.05 3.59 -9.22
N LEU A 78 16.17 4.91 -8.98
CA LEU A 78 15.06 5.85 -8.78
C LEU A 78 14.68 6.52 -10.10
#